data_AF-A0A5C3P1B0-F1
#
_entry.id   AF-A0A5C3P1B0-F1
#
_cell.length_a   1.000
_cell.length_b   1.000
_cell.length_c   1.000
_cell.angle_alpha   90.00
_cell.angle_beta   90.00
_cell.angle_gamma   90.00
#
_symmetry.space_group_name_H-M   'P 1'
#
loop_
_entity.id
_entity.type
_entity.pdbx_description
1 polymer ?
#
loop_
_entity_poly.entity_id
_entity_poly.type
_entity_poly.pdbx_seq_one_letter_code
_entity_poly.pdbx_strand_id
1 'polypeptide(L)' 'SHPACVALQNDDLAEDAVVITALNVIPFCCHADLVTMSRTQLLSVAATLNAKLPLAMQIDTNPFRPDVCIRHSIEVLV' A
#
# COMPACT_ATOMS: atom_id res chain seq x y z
N SER A 1 -24.97 4.82 1.86
CA SER A 1 -23.76 5.58 1.48
C SER A 1 -22.83 4.64 0.75
N HIS A 2 -22.31 5.00 -0.42
CA HIS A 2 -21.25 4.21 -1.05
C HIS A 2 -19.95 4.43 -0.28
N PRO A 3 -19.15 3.40 0.00
CA PRO A 3 -17.84 3.57 0.61
C PRO A 3 -16.96 4.44 -0.30
N ALA A 4 -16.07 5.23 0.30
CA ALA A 4 -15.09 5.98 -0.47
C ALA A 4 -14.19 5.00 -1.23
N CYS A 5 -14.16 5.11 -2.55
CA CYS A 5 -13.31 4.31 -3.41
C CYS A 5 -12.09 5.14 -3.81
N VAL A 6 -10.91 4.56 -3.70
CA VAL A 6 -9.64 5.15 -4.16
C VAL A 6 -9.09 4.27 -5.27
N ALA A 7 -8.55 4.88 -6.32
CA ALA A 7 -7.80 4.16 -7.35
C ALA A 7 -6.32 4.50 -7.18
N LEU A 8 -5.48 3.48 -7.00
CA LEU A 8 -4.03 3.62 -7.10
C LEU A 8 -3.63 3.45 -8.56
N GLN A 9 -2.87 4.40 -9.08
CA GLN A 9 -2.26 4.32 -10.40
C GLN A 9 -0.78 4.05 -10.22
N ASN A 10 -0.29 2.94 -10.78
CA ASN A 10 1.13 2.63 -10.83
C ASN A 10 1.57 2.43 -12.27
N ASP A 11 2.73 2.96 -12.62
CA ASP A 11 3.34 2.73 -13.93
C ASP A 11 4.15 1.42 -13.88
N ASP A 12 3.85 0.51 -14.79
CA ASP A 12 4.66 -0.68 -15.06
C ASP A 12 5.57 -0.38 -16.25
N LEU A 13 6.79 0.08 -15.94
CA LEU A 13 7.78 0.43 -16.95
C LEU A 13 8.32 -0.78 -17.73
N ALA A 14 8.16 -2.00 -17.19
CA ALA A 14 8.63 -3.20 -17.88
C ALA A 14 7.71 -3.56 -19.05
N GLU A 15 6.41 -3.39 -18.85
CA GLU A 15 5.38 -3.71 -19.85
C GLU A 15 4.83 -2.46 -20.58
N ASP A 16 5.43 -1.27 -20.34
CA ASP A 16 4.96 0.04 -20.83
C ASP A 16 3.45 0.25 -20.58
N ALA A 17 3.01 -0.09 -19.36
CA ALA A 17 1.60 -0.17 -18.99
C ALA A 17 1.28 0.64 -17.74
N VAL A 18 -0.02 0.93 -17.56
CA VAL A 18 -0.55 1.56 -16.34
C VAL A 18 -1.43 0.55 -15.60
N VAL A 19 -1.09 0.26 -14.35
CA VAL A 19 -1.85 -0.62 -13.47
C VAL A 19 -2.74 0.22 -12.56
N ILE A 20 -4.05 0.10 -12.75
CA ILE A 20 -5.06 0.73 -11.88
C ILE A 20 -5.57 -0.28 -10.86
N THR A 21 -5.30 -0.05 -9.58
CA THR A 21 -5.81 -0.86 -8.47
C THR A 21 -6.93 -0.13 -7.74
N ALA A 22 -8.15 -0.64 -7.83
CA ALA A 22 -9.28 -0.08 -7.09
C ALA A 22 -9.32 -0.58 -5.64
N LEU A 23 -9.28 0.35 -4.70
CA LEU A 23 -9.46 0.13 -3.27
C LEU A 23 -10.86 0.58 -2.84
N ASN A 24 -11.54 -0.28 -2.10
CA ASN A 24 -12.84 0.01 -1.47
C ASN A 24 -12.70 0.53 -0.04
N VAL A 25 -11.46 0.77 0.41
CA VAL A 25 -11.11 1.29 1.73
C VAL A 25 -9.92 2.22 1.55
N ILE A 26 -9.91 3.32 2.31
CA ILE A 26 -8.74 4.19 2.41
C ILE A 26 -7.80 3.57 3.45
N PRO A 27 -6.57 3.14 3.09
CA PRO A 27 -5.70 2.42 4.01
C PRO A 27 -5.18 3.29 5.17
N PHE A 28 -5.06 4.61 4.96
CA PHE A 28 -4.67 5.61 5.96
C PHE A 28 -5.10 7.01 5.52
N CYS A 29 -5.29 7.94 6.45
CA CYS A 29 -5.92 9.24 6.14
C CYS A 29 -4.94 10.28 5.55
N CYS A 30 -3.64 10.18 5.85
CA CYS A 30 -2.61 11.09 5.33
C CYS A 30 -1.19 10.52 5.53
N HIS A 31 -0.20 11.11 4.85
CA HIS A 31 1.20 10.73 5.01
C HIS A 31 1.72 10.96 6.44
N ALA A 32 1.24 12.00 7.14
CA ALA A 32 1.65 12.27 8.52
C ALA A 32 1.27 11.13 9.49
N ASP A 33 0.11 10.49 9.27
CA ASP A 33 -0.30 9.31 10.03
C ASP A 33 0.67 8.14 9.80
N LEU A 34 1.00 7.87 8.53
CA LEU A 34 1.92 6.80 8.11
C LEU A 34 3.31 6.89 8.76
N VAL A 35 3.86 8.09 8.92
CA VAL A 35 5.15 8.32 9.58
C VAL A 35 5.11 7.92 11.06
N THR A 36 3.97 8.12 11.72
CA THR A 36 3.79 7.85 13.16
C THR A 36 3.28 6.45 13.48
N MET A 37 2.88 5.67 12.47
CA MET A 37 2.30 4.34 12.66
C MET A 37 3.28 3.38 13.35
N SER A 38 2.72 2.63 14.30
CA SER A 38 3.36 1.45 14.89
C SER A 38 3.48 0.31 13.87
N ARG A 39 4.36 -0.67 14.14
CA ARG A 39 4.51 -1.86 13.29
C ARG A 39 3.19 -2.57 13.00
N THR A 40 2.34 -2.77 14.01
CA THR A 40 1.05 -3.45 13.83
C THR A 40 0.13 -2.69 12.87
N GLN A 41 0.13 -1.34 12.94
CA GLN A 41 -0.63 -0.51 12.01
C GLN A 41 -0.05 -0.60 10.59
N LEU A 42 1.28 -0.54 10.42
CA LEU A 42 1.95 -0.72 9.13
C LEU A 42 1.61 -2.08 8.50
N LEU A 43 1.62 -3.15 9.28
CA LEU A 43 1.26 -4.49 8.82
C LEU A 43 -0.22 -4.58 8.39
N SER A 44 -1.13 -3.92 9.11
CA SER A 44 -2.55 -3.87 8.75
C SER A 44 -2.78 -3.13 7.42
N VAL A 45 -2.09 -2.01 7.21
CA VAL A 45 -2.12 -1.25 5.96
C VAL A 45 -1.57 -2.11 4.81
N ALA A 46 -0.38 -2.69 5.01
CA ALA A 46 0.25 -3.56 4.01
C ALA A 46 -0.63 -4.76 3.65
N ALA A 47 -1.28 -5.40 4.63
CA ALA A 47 -2.21 -6.50 4.37
C ALA A 47 -3.43 -6.06 3.54
N THR A 48 -3.97 -4.86 3.81
CA THR A 48 -5.11 -4.30 3.07
C THR A 48 -4.73 -4.02 1.61
N LEU A 49 -3.53 -3.48 1.39
CA LEU A 49 -2.99 -3.24 0.04
C LEU A 49 -2.69 -4.55 -0.69
N ASN A 50 -1.98 -5.48 -0.05
CA ASN A 50 -1.61 -6.78 -0.64
C ASN A 50 -2.82 -7.64 -1.03
N ALA A 51 -3.96 -7.48 -0.37
CA ALA A 51 -5.21 -8.14 -0.74
C ALA A 51 -5.77 -7.67 -2.10
N LYS A 52 -5.29 -6.54 -2.63
CA LYS A 52 -5.74 -5.93 -3.89
C LYS A 52 -4.63 -5.82 -4.94
N LEU A 53 -3.37 -5.74 -4.51
CA LEU A 53 -2.23 -5.58 -5.41
C LEU A 53 -1.91 -6.89 -6.17
N PRO A 54 -1.44 -6.78 -7.43
CA PRO A 54 -0.81 -7.89 -8.14
C PRO A 54 0.37 -8.44 -7.34
N LEU A 55 0.66 -9.74 -7.49
CA LEU A 55 1.70 -10.43 -6.72
C LEU A 55 3.06 -9.72 -6.78
N ALA A 56 3.46 -9.23 -7.96
CA ALA A 56 4.72 -8.55 -8.18
C ALA A 56 4.86 -7.21 -7.42
N MET A 57 3.74 -6.62 -7.00
CA MET A 57 3.68 -5.33 -6.33
C MET A 57 3.39 -5.46 -4.82
N GLN A 58 3.25 -6.68 -4.30
CA GLN A 58 2.95 -6.89 -2.89
C GLN A 58 4.12 -6.44 -2.00
N ILE A 59 3.77 -5.79 -0.90
CA ILE A 59 4.68 -5.35 0.14
C ILE A 59 5.14 -6.56 0.94
N ASP A 60 6.46 -6.76 1.06
CA ASP A 60 7.03 -7.78 1.92
C ASP A 60 6.90 -7.39 3.40
N THR A 61 6.13 -8.18 4.15
CA THR A 61 5.83 -8.01 5.57
C THR A 61 6.54 -9.02 6.46
N ASN A 62 7.68 -9.57 6.02
CA ASN A 62 8.46 -10.52 6.81
C ASN A 62 8.75 -9.97 8.24
N PRO A 63 8.68 -10.81 9.29
CA PRO A 63 8.97 -10.40 10.68
C PRO A 63 10.33 -9.72 10.89
N PHE A 64 11.33 -10.03 10.07
CA PHE A 64 12.67 -9.44 10.12
C PHE A 64 12.81 -8.15 9.30
N ARG A 65 11.81 -7.80 8.50
CA ARG A 65 11.82 -6.58 7.70
C ARG A 65 11.65 -5.35 8.61
N PRO A 66 12.54 -4.36 8.57
CA PRO A 66 12.42 -3.16 9.40
C PRO A 66 11.16 -2.34 9.08
N ASP A 67 10.60 -1.67 10.09
CA ASP A 67 9.40 -0.82 9.96
C ASP A 67 9.59 0.26 8.88
N VAL A 68 10.79 0.85 8.81
CA VAL A 68 11.14 1.86 7.79
C VAL A 68 11.02 1.32 6.37
N CYS A 69 11.35 0.05 6.14
CA CYS A 69 11.24 -0.56 4.82
C CYS A 69 9.78 -0.83 4.45
N ILE A 70 8.95 -1.27 5.40
CA ILE A 70 7.51 -1.48 5.19
C ILE A 70 6.84 -0.14 4.89
N ARG A 71 7.15 0.89 5.69
CA ARG A 71 6.64 2.25 5.49
C ARG A 71 7.02 2.79 4.12
N HIS A 72 8.29 2.69 3.74
CA HIS A 72 8.76 3.15 2.45
C HIS A 72 8.05 2.43 1.29
N SER A 73 7.82 1.12 1.38
CA SER A 73 7.07 0.39 0.36
C SER A 73 5.60 0.86 0.25
N ILE A 74 4.97 1.25 1.36
CA ILE A 74 3.63 1.87 1.32
C ILE A 74 3.70 3.24 0.65
N GLU A 75 4.69 4.08 0.99
CA GLU A 75 4.87 5.42 0.42
C GLU A 75 5.08 5.41 -1.09
N VAL A 76 5.79 4.42 -1.64
CA VAL A 76 6.03 4.33 -3.09
C VAL A 76 4.76 3.99 -3.87
N LEU A 77 3.73 3.45 -3.21
CA LEU A 77 2.46 3.04 -3.84
C LEU A 77 1.38 4.13 -3.85
N VAL A 78 1.54 5.21 -3.08
CA VAL A 78 0.54 6.30 -2.92
C VAL A 78 1.07 7.66 -3.34
#